data_AF-A0A0L6VRQ6-F1
#
_entry.id   AF-A0A0L6VRQ6-F1
#
_cell.length_a   1.000
_cell.length_b   1.000
_cell.length_c   1.000
_cell.angle_alpha   90.00
_cell.angle_beta   90.00
_cell.angle_gamma   90.00
#
_symmetry.space_group_name_H-M   'P 1'
#
loop_
_entity.id
_entity.type
_entity.pdbx_description
1 polymer ?
#
loop_
_entity_poly.entity_id
_entity_poly.type
_entity_poly.pdbx_seq_one_letter_code
_entity_poly.pdbx_strand_id
1 'polypeptide(L)'
;MVLAKPQPFNGTRGAPAEAFVGQIGHPERFPTDTSKVVFVGKIGHPEHFPTNASKVVFAFLFTKDYAATWSQPYLDKVFNGELVVFNNFLNNLRSSFFDHNRWYHVEVALGNLCQTGTVSAYMQDFNQQTPTVGWTNTPLMSLYQHGVERKLSQ
;
A
#
# COMPACT_ATOMS: atom_id res chain seq x y z
N MET A 1 -21.41 -5.61 7.76
CA MET A 1 -20.26 -5.85 6.86
C MET A 1 -19.30 -6.78 7.59
N VAL A 2 -18.97 -7.95 7.06
CA VAL A 2 -18.01 -8.89 7.71
C VAL A 2 -16.61 -8.44 7.37
N LEU A 3 -15.84 -8.07 8.38
CA LEU A 3 -14.48 -7.61 8.19
C LEU A 3 -13.54 -8.81 8.00
N ALA A 4 -13.01 -8.98 6.78
CA ALA A 4 -12.12 -10.10 6.48
C ALA A 4 -10.82 -10.01 7.31
N LYS A 5 -10.34 -11.16 7.81
CA LYS A 5 -9.04 -11.29 8.48
C LYS A 5 -7.91 -10.85 7.54
N PRO A 6 -6.91 -10.05 7.99
CA PRO A 6 -5.81 -9.66 7.12
C PRO A 6 -4.97 -10.85 6.67
N GLN A 7 -4.44 -10.76 5.46
CA GLN A 7 -3.54 -11.76 4.89
C GLN A 7 -2.11 -11.55 5.41
N PRO A 8 -1.30 -12.62 5.59
CA PRO A 8 0.10 -12.50 5.98
C PRO A 8 0.92 -11.72 4.93
N PHE A 9 1.66 -10.71 5.37
CA PHE A 9 2.51 -9.85 4.56
C PHE A 9 3.99 -10.16 4.77
N ASN A 10 4.71 -10.47 3.70
CA ASN A 10 6.13 -10.87 3.75
C ASN A 10 7.12 -9.73 3.51
N GLY A 11 6.65 -8.52 3.19
CA GLY A 11 7.51 -7.41 2.81
C GLY A 11 7.67 -7.20 1.30
N THR A 12 6.85 -7.86 0.47
CA THR A 12 6.84 -7.58 -0.98
C THR A 12 6.40 -6.14 -1.24
N ARG A 13 7.18 -5.39 -2.01
CA ARG A 13 6.88 -3.98 -2.31
C ARG A 13 5.70 -3.81 -3.29
N GLY A 14 5.07 -2.63 -3.28
CA GLY A 14 4.01 -2.25 -4.20
C GLY A 14 2.63 -2.75 -3.78
N ALA A 15 1.86 -3.28 -4.75
CA ALA A 15 0.46 -3.66 -4.55
C ALA A 15 0.19 -4.56 -3.33
N PRO A 16 1.02 -5.57 -2.99
CA PRO A 16 0.84 -6.37 -1.77
C PRO A 16 0.92 -5.54 -0.48
N ALA A 17 1.80 -4.54 -0.43
CA ALA A 17 1.93 -3.65 0.73
C ALA A 17 0.75 -2.69 0.84
N GLU A 18 0.27 -2.15 -0.29
CA GLU A 18 -0.94 -1.30 -0.34
C GLU A 18 -2.17 -2.06 0.16
N ALA A 19 -2.37 -3.30 -0.32
CA ALA A 19 -3.46 -4.15 0.12
C ALA A 19 -3.39 -4.46 1.62
N PHE A 20 -2.19 -4.74 2.15
CA PHE A 20 -1.99 -4.98 3.58
C PHE A 20 -2.32 -3.75 4.43
N VAL A 21 -1.83 -2.56 4.04
CA VAL A 21 -2.14 -1.29 4.73
C VAL A 21 -3.63 -0.99 4.71
N GLY A 22 -4.31 -1.23 3.59
CA GLY A 22 -5.76 -1.11 3.49
C GLY A 22 -6.44 -1.96 4.54
N GLN A 23 -6.08 -3.25 4.62
CA GLN A 23 -6.65 -4.17 5.59
C GLN A 23 -6.42 -3.70 7.03
N ILE A 24 -5.19 -3.38 7.44
CA ILE A 24 -4.90 -3.01 8.84
C ILE A 24 -5.29 -1.57 9.22
N GLY A 25 -5.53 -0.69 8.25
CA GLY A 25 -5.85 0.73 8.49
C GLY A 25 -7.33 1.03 8.68
N HIS A 26 -8.22 0.05 8.52
CA HIS A 26 -9.66 0.27 8.67
C HIS A 26 -10.04 0.70 10.10
N PRO A 27 -10.67 1.87 10.30
CA PRO A 27 -11.05 2.36 11.62
C PRO A 27 -12.06 1.44 12.33
N GLU A 28 -12.88 0.71 11.57
CA GLU A 28 -13.78 -0.33 12.10
C GLU A 28 -13.03 -1.49 12.79
N ARG A 29 -11.72 -1.64 12.56
CA ARG A 29 -10.89 -2.61 13.31
C ARG A 29 -10.57 -2.15 14.71
N PHE A 30 -10.73 -0.88 15.05
CA PHE A 30 -10.20 -0.34 16.30
C PHE A 30 -11.21 0.61 16.93
N PRO A 31 -12.18 0.10 17.70
CA PRO A 31 -13.09 0.94 18.45
C PRO A 31 -12.30 1.78 19.45
N THR A 32 -12.64 3.06 19.53
CA THR A 32 -11.91 4.10 20.26
C THR A 32 -12.15 4.06 21.77
N ASP A 33 -12.80 3.03 22.30
CA ASP A 33 -13.36 3.10 23.64
C ASP A 33 -12.47 2.51 24.74
N THR A 34 -12.51 3.19 25.87
CA THR A 34 -11.43 3.35 26.87
C THR A 34 -11.30 2.16 27.83
N SER A 35 -11.57 0.93 27.38
CA SER A 35 -11.67 -0.23 28.27
C SER A 35 -10.43 -1.14 28.32
N LYS A 36 -10.13 -1.53 29.56
CA LYS A 36 -9.00 -2.30 30.09
C LYS A 36 -8.84 -3.73 29.51
N VAL A 37 -7.57 -4.07 29.25
CA VAL A 37 -6.81 -5.34 29.46
C VAL A 37 -7.31 -6.66 28.85
N VAL A 38 -6.38 -7.39 28.18
CA VAL A 38 -5.91 -8.78 28.43
C VAL A 38 -5.25 -9.31 27.14
N PHE A 39 -3.93 -9.47 27.18
CA PHE A 39 -3.16 -10.16 26.16
C PHE A 39 -3.28 -11.67 26.36
N VAL A 40 -3.30 -12.44 25.27
CA VAL A 40 -3.35 -13.91 25.23
C VAL A 40 -4.77 -14.49 25.34
N GLY A 41 -5.51 -14.55 24.22
CA GLY A 41 -6.70 -15.41 24.16
C GLY A 41 -7.66 -15.20 22.97
N LYS A 42 -7.67 -14.03 22.33
CA LYS A 42 -8.67 -13.73 21.28
C LYS A 42 -8.04 -13.11 20.03
N ILE A 43 -7.48 -13.97 19.18
CA ILE A 43 -6.91 -13.60 17.86
C ILE A 43 -8.02 -13.35 16.80
N GLY A 44 -9.30 -13.48 17.17
CA GLY A 44 -10.45 -13.41 16.24
C GLY A 44 -11.26 -12.11 16.20
N HIS A 45 -11.02 -11.15 17.10
CA HIS A 45 -11.86 -9.95 17.22
C HIS A 45 -11.00 -8.67 17.23
N PRO A 46 -10.96 -7.90 16.11
CA PRO A 46 -10.16 -6.68 16.01
C PRO A 46 -10.61 -5.60 17.00
N GLU A 47 -11.86 -5.66 17.47
CA GLU A 47 -12.55 -4.72 18.38
C GLU A 47 -11.90 -4.49 19.76
N HIS A 48 -10.67 -4.98 19.99
CA HIS A 48 -10.02 -5.06 21.30
C HIS A 48 -8.63 -4.41 21.37
N PHE A 49 -8.22 -3.62 20.36
CA PHE A 49 -6.92 -2.92 20.36
C PHE A 49 -7.07 -1.39 20.44
N PRO A 50 -7.45 -0.82 21.60
CA PRO A 50 -7.70 0.63 21.73
C PRO A 50 -6.42 1.47 21.69
N THR A 51 -5.27 0.92 22.04
CA THR A 51 -3.99 1.66 22.12
C THR A 51 -3.15 1.51 20.85
N ASN A 52 -2.34 2.52 20.53
CA ASN A 52 -1.41 2.45 19.41
C ASN A 52 -0.47 1.23 19.47
N ALA A 53 0.02 0.89 20.67
CA ALA A 53 0.85 -0.30 20.90
C ALA A 53 0.13 -1.58 20.49
N SER A 54 -1.11 -1.75 20.95
CA SER A 54 -1.97 -2.87 20.61
C SER A 54 -2.24 -2.98 19.10
N LYS A 55 -2.41 -1.86 18.38
CA LYS A 55 -2.57 -1.85 16.91
C LYS A 55 -1.30 -2.28 16.17
N VAL A 56 -0.13 -1.89 16.67
CA VAL A 56 1.17 -2.31 16.12
C VAL A 56 1.40 -3.81 16.34
N VAL A 57 1.12 -4.32 17.54
CA VAL A 57 1.19 -5.76 17.84
C VAL A 57 0.23 -6.54 16.93
N PHE A 58 -1.00 -6.04 16.76
CA PHE A 58 -1.95 -6.64 15.82
C PHE A 58 -1.40 -6.68 14.39
N ALA A 59 -0.87 -5.58 13.87
CA ALA A 59 -0.29 -5.56 12.52
C ALA A 59 0.89 -6.54 12.40
N PHE A 60 1.75 -6.62 13.42
CA PHE A 60 2.88 -7.54 13.47
C PHE A 60 2.46 -9.02 13.39
N LEU A 61 1.34 -9.43 14.02
CA LEU A 61 0.87 -10.82 13.95
C LEU A 61 0.61 -11.31 12.51
N PHE A 62 0.49 -10.38 11.57
CA PHE A 62 0.29 -10.66 10.16
C PHE A 62 1.51 -10.30 9.31
N THR A 63 2.68 -9.99 9.90
CA THR A 63 3.93 -9.89 9.16
C THR A 63 4.69 -11.22 9.21
N LYS A 64 5.43 -11.52 8.14
CA LYS A 64 6.34 -12.66 8.06
C LYS A 64 7.62 -12.26 7.33
N ASP A 65 8.63 -13.11 7.38
CA ASP A 65 9.89 -12.96 6.65
C ASP A 65 10.52 -11.56 6.84
N TYR A 66 10.83 -10.87 5.75
CA TYR A 66 11.44 -9.55 5.77
C TYR A 66 10.59 -8.49 6.48
N ALA A 67 9.27 -8.52 6.31
CA ALA A 67 8.38 -7.60 7.01
C ALA A 67 8.42 -7.81 8.54
N ALA A 68 8.51 -9.06 9.00
CA ALA A 68 8.63 -9.35 10.42
C ALA A 68 9.92 -8.75 11.00
N THR A 69 11.07 -9.00 10.37
CA THR A 69 12.36 -8.41 10.75
C THR A 69 12.33 -6.89 10.74
N TRP A 70 11.77 -6.27 9.70
CA TRP A 70 11.64 -4.81 9.58
C TRP A 70 10.80 -4.21 10.72
N SER A 71 9.75 -4.89 11.16
CA SER A 71 8.84 -4.40 12.20
C SER A 71 9.33 -4.63 13.64
N GLN A 72 10.39 -5.43 13.85
CA GLN A 72 10.93 -5.75 15.19
C GLN A 72 11.19 -4.52 16.07
N PRO A 73 11.81 -3.42 15.59
CA PRO A 73 12.08 -2.26 16.45
C PRO A 73 10.81 -1.61 17.01
N TYR A 74 9.66 -1.77 16.36
CA TYR A 74 8.39 -1.26 16.89
C TYR A 74 7.83 -2.18 17.97
N LEU A 75 8.03 -3.49 17.85
CA LEU A 75 7.67 -4.43 18.90
C LEU A 75 8.52 -4.23 20.15
N ASP A 76 9.83 -4.09 19.99
CA ASP A 76 10.73 -3.86 21.12
C ASP A 76 10.29 -2.64 21.93
N LYS A 77 9.94 -1.55 21.23
CA LYS A 77 9.36 -0.35 21.85
C LYS A 77 8.07 -0.64 22.61
N VAL A 78 7.15 -1.41 22.04
CA VAL A 78 5.92 -1.81 22.73
C VAL A 78 6.22 -2.62 23.98
N PHE A 79 7.14 -3.58 23.93
CA PHE A 79 7.50 -4.43 25.07
C PHE A 79 8.27 -3.70 26.15
N ASN A 80 9.07 -2.68 25.77
CA ASN A 80 9.77 -1.79 26.69
C ASN A 80 8.86 -0.70 27.30
N GLY A 81 7.58 -0.65 26.92
CA GLY A 81 6.64 0.37 27.38
C GLY A 81 6.88 1.76 26.77
N GLU A 82 7.68 1.86 25.71
CA GLU A 82 7.90 3.11 24.99
C GLU A 82 6.64 3.52 24.21
N LEU A 83 6.47 4.83 24.05
CA LEU A 83 5.38 5.37 23.25
C LEU A 83 5.57 5.03 21.78
N VAL A 84 4.65 4.22 21.24
CA VAL A 84 4.54 3.96 19.81
C VAL A 84 3.27 4.63 19.28
N VAL A 85 3.37 5.29 18.13
CA VAL A 85 2.23 5.93 17.45
C VAL A 85 1.90 5.11 16.21
N PHE A 86 0.68 4.58 16.12
CA PHE A 86 0.28 3.68 15.03
C PHE A 86 0.37 4.36 13.65
N ASN A 87 0.04 5.65 13.58
CA ASN A 87 0.16 6.40 12.33
C ASN A 87 1.62 6.53 11.86
N ASN A 88 2.58 6.66 12.78
CA ASN A 88 4.01 6.69 12.43
C ASN A 88 4.46 5.33 11.90
N PHE A 89 4.00 4.24 12.51
CA PHE A 89 4.21 2.88 12.00
C PHE A 89 3.67 2.73 10.57
N LEU A 90 2.41 3.14 10.32
CA LEU A 90 1.82 3.08 8.98
C LEU A 90 2.60 3.92 7.96
N ASN A 91 3.03 5.13 8.33
CA ASN A 91 3.80 5.98 7.43
C ASN A 91 5.17 5.38 7.08
N ASN A 92 5.85 4.79 8.05
CA ASN A 92 7.13 4.13 7.81
C ASN A 92 6.97 2.83 7.00
N LEU A 93 5.88 2.09 7.21
CA LEU A 93 5.53 0.93 6.40
C LEU A 93 5.27 1.34 4.96
N ARG A 94 4.46 2.38 4.74
CA ARG A 94 4.23 2.98 3.41
C ARG A 94 5.56 3.36 2.78
N SER A 95 6.40 4.13 3.46
CA SER A 95 7.70 4.57 2.96
C SER A 95 8.65 3.40 2.60
N SER A 96 8.61 2.31 3.36
CA SER A 96 9.53 1.17 3.14
C SER A 96 9.08 0.22 2.04
N PHE A 97 7.76 0.04 1.89
CA PHE A 97 7.19 -1.02 1.06
C PHE A 97 6.28 -0.55 -0.07
N PHE A 98 5.83 0.70 -0.09
CA PHE A 98 5.09 1.18 -1.25
C PHE A 98 6.05 1.32 -2.43
N ASP A 99 5.50 1.10 -3.61
CA ASP A 99 6.25 1.32 -4.84
C ASP A 99 6.24 2.83 -5.15
N HIS A 100 7.20 3.54 -4.54
CA HIS A 100 7.41 4.97 -4.81
C HIS A 100 7.88 5.22 -6.23
N ASN A 101 8.40 4.18 -6.90
CA ASN A 101 8.88 4.26 -8.26
C ASN A 101 7.82 3.82 -9.28
N ARG A 102 6.60 3.47 -8.83
CA ARG A 102 5.45 3.17 -9.71
C ARG A 102 5.21 4.29 -10.73
N TRP A 103 5.47 5.52 -10.31
CA TRP A 103 5.38 6.72 -11.14
C TRP A 103 6.40 6.70 -12.27
N TYR A 104 7.66 6.46 -11.95
CA TYR A 104 8.72 6.33 -12.95
C TYR A 104 8.48 5.13 -13.87
N HIS A 105 8.02 4.00 -13.34
CA HIS A 105 7.72 2.81 -14.13
C HIS A 105 6.57 3.05 -15.11
N VAL A 106 5.50 3.72 -14.68
CA VAL A 106 4.38 4.09 -15.56
C VAL A 106 4.80 5.15 -16.57
N GLU A 107 5.59 6.14 -16.18
CA GLU A 107 6.10 7.17 -17.09
C GLU A 107 7.01 6.59 -18.17
N VAL A 108 7.92 5.69 -17.80
CA VAL A 108 8.79 4.97 -18.76
C VAL A 108 7.95 4.06 -19.66
N ALA A 109 6.97 3.35 -19.12
CA ALA A 109 6.13 2.45 -19.91
C ALA A 109 5.19 3.21 -20.87
N LEU A 110 4.61 4.34 -20.44
CA LEU A 110 3.84 5.24 -21.31
C LEU A 110 4.73 5.96 -22.34
N GLY A 111 5.91 6.42 -21.94
CA GLY A 111 6.89 7.06 -22.83
C GLY A 111 7.48 6.11 -23.87
N ASN A 112 7.46 4.80 -23.62
CA ASN A 112 7.86 3.78 -24.58
C ASN A 112 6.71 3.24 -25.45
N LEU A 113 5.46 3.62 -25.14
CA LEU A 113 4.31 3.26 -25.95
C LEU A 113 4.35 4.00 -27.30
N CYS A 114 4.26 3.26 -28.41
CA CYS A 114 4.20 3.82 -29.76
C CYS A 114 3.00 3.24 -30.48
N GLN A 115 2.33 4.05 -31.30
CA GLN A 115 1.20 3.56 -32.08
C GLN A 115 1.67 2.66 -33.23
N THR A 116 1.76 1.35 -33.00
CA THR A 116 2.14 0.36 -34.01
C THR A 116 0.94 -0.25 -34.76
N GLY A 117 -0.29 0.02 -34.30
CA GLY A 117 -1.54 -0.51 -34.87
C GLY A 117 -2.68 0.52 -34.98
N THR A 118 -3.92 0.07 -34.73
CA THR A 118 -5.09 0.96 -34.70
C THR A 118 -5.03 1.92 -33.51
N VAL A 119 -5.62 3.10 -33.67
CA VAL A 119 -5.71 4.10 -32.57
C VAL A 119 -6.44 3.50 -31.36
N SER A 120 -7.43 2.64 -31.58
CA SER A 120 -8.18 2.00 -30.49
C SER A 120 -7.35 1.03 -29.66
N ALA A 121 -6.44 0.26 -30.28
CA ALA A 121 -5.56 -0.66 -29.54
C ALA A 121 -4.57 0.14 -28.69
N TYR A 122 -3.97 1.20 -29.28
CA TYR A 122 -3.09 2.12 -28.57
C TYR A 122 -3.79 2.80 -27.38
N MET A 123 -5.03 3.27 -27.56
CA MET A 123 -5.84 3.84 -26.47
C MET A 123 -6.10 2.82 -25.36
N GLN A 124 -6.37 1.55 -25.70
CA GLN A 124 -6.58 0.52 -24.68
C GLN A 124 -5.31 0.26 -23.87
N ASP A 125 -4.16 0.10 -24.54
CA ASP A 125 -2.88 -0.12 -23.87
C ASP A 125 -2.47 1.08 -22.99
N PHE A 126 -2.70 2.30 -23.48
CA PHE A 126 -2.47 3.52 -22.72
C PHE A 126 -3.39 3.60 -21.49
N ASN A 127 -4.69 3.33 -21.68
CA ASN A 127 -5.71 3.39 -20.63
C ASN A 127 -5.59 2.28 -19.57
N GLN A 128 -4.92 1.17 -19.86
CA GLN A 128 -4.62 0.14 -18.87
C GLN A 128 -3.55 0.59 -17.86
N GLN A 129 -2.69 1.55 -18.25
CA GLN A 129 -1.63 2.06 -17.38
C GLN A 129 -2.04 3.32 -16.60
N THR A 130 -3.10 4.00 -17.03
CA THR A 130 -3.63 5.23 -16.42
C THR A 130 -4.38 5.10 -15.08
N PRO A 131 -4.99 3.96 -14.67
CA PRO A 131 -5.77 3.88 -13.42
C PRO A 131 -4.95 4.04 -12.14
N THR A 132 -3.65 4.27 -12.29
CA THR A 132 -2.63 4.08 -11.28
C THR A 132 -2.02 5.38 -10.76
N VAL A 133 -2.03 6.45 -11.57
CA VAL A 133 -1.03 7.52 -11.42
C VAL A 133 -1.59 8.83 -10.85
N GLY A 134 -2.90 9.07 -10.87
CA GLY A 134 -3.48 10.31 -10.34
C GLY A 134 -2.96 11.60 -11.01
N TRP A 135 -2.41 11.49 -12.23
CA TRP A 135 -1.87 12.61 -12.99
C TRP A 135 -2.98 13.57 -13.45
N THR A 136 -2.63 14.84 -13.61
CA THR A 136 -3.48 15.78 -14.33
C THR A 136 -3.51 15.42 -15.82
N ASN A 137 -4.55 15.86 -16.53
CA ASN A 137 -4.72 15.52 -17.95
C ASN A 137 -3.55 16.01 -18.83
N THR A 138 -2.87 17.08 -18.44
CA THR A 138 -1.80 17.73 -19.23
C THR A 138 -0.59 16.81 -19.51
N PRO A 139 0.11 16.24 -18.50
CA PRO A 139 1.22 15.32 -18.76
C PRO A 139 0.78 14.02 -19.45
N LEU A 140 -0.44 13.53 -19.19
CA LEU A 140 -0.99 12.37 -19.89
C LEU A 140 -1.22 12.66 -21.39
N MET A 141 -1.77 13.82 -21.73
CA MET A 141 -1.96 14.23 -23.13
C MET A 141 -0.64 14.36 -23.88
N SER A 142 0.40 14.91 -23.24
CA SER A 142 1.74 15.02 -23.84
C SER A 142 2.34 13.64 -24.18
N LEU A 143 2.29 12.70 -23.24
CA LEU A 143 2.76 11.33 -23.47
C LEU A 143 1.95 10.61 -24.56
N TYR A 144 0.62 10.81 -24.55
CA TYR A 144 -0.27 10.24 -25.57
C TYR A 144 0.09 10.76 -26.96
N GLN A 145 0.28 12.08 -27.11
CA GLN A 145 0.66 12.72 -28.37
C GLN A 145 2.03 12.25 -28.85
N HIS A 146 3.02 12.19 -27.95
CA HIS A 146 4.37 11.74 -28.28
C HIS A 146 4.40 10.32 -28.88
N GLY A 147 3.62 9.39 -28.32
CA GLY A 147 3.53 8.02 -28.86
C GLY A 147 2.85 7.92 -30.23
N VAL A 148 1.96 8.87 -30.56
CA VAL A 148 1.32 8.99 -31.89
C VAL A 148 2.28 9.62 -32.90
N GLU A 149 3.00 10.67 -32.52
CA GLU A 149 3.94 11.40 -33.40
C GLU A 149 5.15 10.55 -33.79
N ARG A 150 5.66 9.69 -32.91
CA ARG A 150 6.77 8.77 -33.24
C ARG A 150 6.46 7.83 -34.40
N LYS A 151 5.18 7.53 -34.67
CA LYS A 151 4.76 6.77 -35.85
C LYS A 151 4.95 7.55 -37.14
N LEU A 152 4.70 8.86 -37.13
CA LEU A 152 4.79 9.71 -38.32
C LEU A 152 6.24 9.95 -38.77
N SER A 153 7.22 9.56 -37.94
CA SER A 153 8.66 9.72 -38.19
C SER A 153 9.36 8.40 -38.55
N GLN A 154 8.64 7.27 -38.60
CA GLN A 154 9.13 5.96 -39.07
C GLN A 154 8.59 5.66 -40.47
#